data_AF-A0A373VSJ6-F1
#
_entry.id   AF-A0A373VSJ6-F1
#
_cell.length_a   1.000
_cell.length_b   1.000
_cell.length_c   1.000
_cell.angle_alpha   90.00
_cell.angle_beta   90.00
_cell.angle_gamma   90.00
#
_symmetry.space_group_name_H-M   'P 1'
#
loop_
_entity.id
_entity.type
_entity.pdbx_description
1 polymer ?
#
loop_
_entity_poly.entity_id
_entity_poly.type
_entity_poly.pdbx_seq_one_letter_code
_entity_poly.pdbx_strand_id
1 'polypeptide(L)' 'MKETMNRKMYKKIKTMDRREMAEYLTNLYQEGINAGRKRMVTPEQINEEIKKVKGIGEVKRQAIMEKITQLYE' A
#
# COMPACT_ATOMS: atom_id res chain seq x y z
N MET A 1 -15.48 -6.40 -10.91
CA MET A 1 -14.28 -7.01 -10.28
C MET A 1 -13.71 -8.01 -11.26
N LYS A 2 -12.42 -7.88 -11.63
CA LYS A 2 -11.75 -8.89 -12.46
C LYS A 2 -11.62 -10.14 -11.59
N GLU A 3 -12.20 -11.28 -12.00
CA GLU A 3 -12.07 -12.52 -11.25
C GLU A 3 -10.58 -12.85 -11.09
N THR A 4 -10.06 -12.68 -9.88
CA THR A 4 -8.66 -12.92 -9.54
C THR A 4 -8.30 -14.41 -9.63
N MET A 5 -9.31 -15.29 -9.64
CA MET A 5 -9.12 -16.73 -9.70
C MET A 5 -9.78 -17.33 -10.94
N ASN A 6 -8.98 -17.53 -11.99
CA ASN A 6 -9.42 -18.23 -13.19
C ASN A 6 -9.22 -19.77 -13.05
N ARG A 7 -9.85 -20.54 -13.94
CA ARG A 7 -9.79 -22.01 -13.93
C ARG A 7 -8.36 -22.57 -13.97
N LYS A 8 -7.42 -21.88 -14.63
CA LYS A 8 -6.01 -22.27 -14.69
C LYS A 8 -5.33 -22.11 -13.33
N MET A 9 -5.59 -21.00 -12.64
CA MET A 9 -5.05 -20.74 -11.30
C MET A 9 -5.60 -21.73 -10.28
N TYR A 10 -6.91 -22.00 -10.31
CA TYR A 10 -7.54 -22.99 -9.44
C TYR A 10 -6.90 -24.38 -9.58
N LYS A 11 -6.69 -24.85 -10.82
CA LYS A 11 -6.02 -26.13 -11.08
C LYS A 11 -4.60 -26.14 -10.55
N LYS A 12 -3.85 -25.05 -10.74
CA LYS A 12 -2.47 -24.92 -10.25
C LYS A 12 -2.41 -25.01 -8.72
N ILE A 13 -3.26 -24.27 -8.02
CA ILE A 13 -3.35 -24.29 -6.54
C ILE A 13 -3.69 -25.71 -6.05
N LYS A 14 -4.63 -26.39 -6.70
CA LYS A 14 -5.05 -27.74 -6.31
C LYS A 14 -3.95 -28.80 -6.44
N THR A 15 -2.99 -28.61 -7.33
CA THR A 15 -1.89 -29.57 -7.57
C THR A 15 -0.63 -29.28 -6.76
N MET A 16 -0.58 -28.19 -5.99
CA MET A 16 0.61 -27.80 -5.23
C MET A 16 0.92 -28.80 -4.12
N ASP A 17 2.21 -29.09 -3.94
CA ASP A 17 2.67 -29.78 -2.74
C ASP A 17 2.73 -28.84 -1.52
N ARG A 18 3.06 -29.39 -0.34
CA ARG A 18 3.10 -28.61 0.91
C ARG A 18 4.10 -27.44 0.87
N ARG A 19 5.23 -27.58 0.17
CA ARG A 19 6.25 -26.53 0.08
C ARG A 19 5.80 -25.44 -0.88
N GLU A 20 5.31 -25.83 -2.05
CA GLU A 20 4.77 -24.91 -3.05
C GLU A 20 3.60 -24.10 -2.49
N MET A 21 2.73 -24.74 -1.69
CA MET A 21 1.60 -24.06 -1.07
C MET A 21 2.04 -23.05 0.00
N ALA A 22 3.02 -23.39 0.83
CA ALA A 22 3.56 -22.49 1.84
C ALA A 22 4.22 -21.25 1.22
N GLU A 23 4.97 -21.45 0.13
CA GLU A 23 5.57 -20.36 -0.64
C GLU A 23 4.48 -19.48 -1.30
N TYR A 24 3.47 -20.09 -1.91
CA TYR A 24 2.36 -19.36 -2.52
C TYR A 24 1.62 -18.46 -1.52
N LEU A 25 1.30 -18.97 -0.33
CA LEU A 25 0.64 -18.19 0.72
C LEU A 25 1.52 -17.04 1.23
N THR A 26 2.82 -17.31 1.41
CA THR A 26 3.78 -16.28 1.83
C THR A 26 3.87 -15.15 0.81
N ASN A 27 3.98 -15.51 -0.47
CA ASN A 27 4.05 -14.52 -1.56
C ASN A 27 2.74 -13.73 -1.68
N LEU A 28 1.58 -14.40 -1.59
CA LEU A 28 0.28 -13.73 -1.63
C LEU A 28 0.13 -12.71 -0.47
N TYR A 29 0.57 -13.07 0.72
CA TYR A 29 0.57 -12.18 1.88
C TYR A 29 1.51 -10.98 1.68
N GLN A 30 2.73 -11.22 1.20
CA GLN A 30 3.70 -10.15 0.91
C GLN A 30 3.21 -9.22 -0.21
N GLU A 31 2.59 -9.76 -1.26
CA GLU A 31 1.95 -8.96 -2.31
C GLU A 31 0.84 -8.09 -1.74
N GLY A 32 0.02 -8.63 -0.84
CA GLY A 32 -1.02 -7.89 -0.12
C GLY A 32 -0.43 -6.73 0.71
N ILE A 33 0.62 -6.99 1.48
CA ILE A 33 1.33 -5.94 2.25
C ILE A 33 1.90 -4.89 1.31
N ASN A 34 2.58 -5.29 0.23
CA ASN A 34 3.19 -4.36 -0.71
C ASN A 34 2.15 -3.52 -1.43
N ALA A 35 1.01 -4.09 -1.80
CA ALA A 35 -0.12 -3.37 -2.37
C ALA A 35 -0.73 -2.37 -1.37
N GLY A 36 -0.82 -2.75 -0.09
CA GLY A 36 -1.23 -1.86 1.00
C GLY A 36 -0.25 -0.71 1.20
N ARG A 37 1.05 -1.00 1.29
CA ARG A 37 2.12 0.00 1.41
C ARG A 37 2.13 0.99 0.25
N LYS A 38 1.95 0.52 -0.99
CA LYS A 38 1.85 1.39 -2.18
C LYS A 38 0.66 2.35 -2.14
N ARG A 39 -0.40 2.02 -1.39
CA ARG A 39 -1.57 2.88 -1.20
C ARG A 39 -1.46 3.75 0.05
N MET A 40 -0.49 3.47 0.92
CA MET A 40 -0.22 4.26 2.10
C MET A 40 0.50 5.53 1.66
N VAL A 41 -0.20 6.65 1.77
CA VAL A 41 0.41 7.96 1.53
C VAL A 41 1.34 8.24 2.71
N THR A 42 2.59 8.63 2.45
CA THR A 42 3.53 9.00 3.53
C THR A 42 3.40 10.49 3.87
N PRO A 43 3.70 10.93 5.11
CA PRO A 43 3.71 12.34 5.46
C PRO A 43 4.56 13.20 4.51
N GLU A 44 5.67 12.68 4.01
CA GLU A 44 6.54 13.37 3.05
C GLU A 44 5.85 13.61 1.71
N GLN A 45 5.11 12.61 1.21
CA GLN A 45 4.33 12.75 -0.02
C GLN A 45 3.23 13.82 0.14
N ILE A 46 2.60 13.87 1.31
CA ILE A 46 1.59 14.90 1.60
C ILE A 46 2.23 16.29 1.62
N ASN A 47 3.41 16.43 2.26
CA ASN A 47 4.12 17.70 2.34
C ASN A 47 4.51 18.24 0.95
N GLU A 48 5.00 17.38 0.06
CA GLU A 48 5.36 17.75 -1.31
C GLU A 48 4.16 18.20 -2.14
N GLU A 49 3.00 17.56 -1.99
CA GLU A 49 1.77 18.01 -2.68
C GLU A 49 1.22 19.32 -2.09
N ILE A 50 1.24 19.49 -0.77
CA ILE A 50 0.80 20.73 -0.10
C ILE A 50 1.66 21.92 -0.54
N LYS A 51 2.97 21.73 -0.72
CA LYS A 51 3.89 22.77 -1.18
C LYS A 51 3.52 23.34 -2.56
N LYS A 52 2.85 22.57 -3.42
CA LYS A 52 2.42 23.02 -4.75
C LYS A 52 1.18 23.91 -4.70
N VAL A 53 0.46 23.97 -3.58
CA VAL A 53 -0.76 24.77 -3.43
C VAL A 53 -0.41 26.25 -3.22
N LYS A 54 -0.89 27.09 -4.15
CA LYS A 54 -0.70 28.54 -4.09
C LYS A 54 -1.34 29.11 -2.82
N GLY A 55 -0.57 29.90 -2.05
CA GLY A 55 -1.03 30.57 -0.82
C GLY A 55 -0.74 29.80 0.47
N ILE A 56 -0.17 28.60 0.38
CA ILE A 56 0.37 27.88 1.55
C ILE A 56 1.87 28.17 1.66
N GLY A 57 2.21 29.10 2.55
CA GLY A 57 3.59 29.36 2.94
C GLY A 57 4.11 28.35 3.96
N GLU A 58 5.41 28.43 4.26
CA GLU A 58 6.12 27.51 5.15
C GLU A 58 5.47 27.35 6.53
N VAL A 59 5.06 28.45 7.17
CA VAL A 59 4.44 28.44 8.50
C VAL A 59 3.11 27.65 8.51
N LYS A 60 2.25 27.86 7.51
CA LYS A 60 0.98 27.14 7.41
C LYS A 60 1.19 25.67 7.05
N ARG A 61 2.16 25.38 6.17
CA ARG A 61 2.55 24.01 5.80
C ARG A 61 3.01 23.22 7.01
N GLN A 62 3.86 23.81 7.84
CA GLN A 62 4.39 23.15 9.04
C GLN A 62 3.29 22.83 10.05
N ALA A 63 2.40 23.79 10.32
CA ALA A 63 1.25 23.55 11.20
C ALA A 63 0.31 22.43 10.68
N ILE A 64 0.12 22.34 9.36
CA ILE A 64 -0.66 21.25 8.75
C ILE A 64 0.08 19.91 8.90
N MET A 65 1.39 19.88 8.63
CA MET A 65 2.18 18.66 8.73
C MET A 65 2.25 18.13 10.16
N GLU A 66 2.37 19.00 11.18
CA GLU A 66 2.32 18.60 12.58
C GLU A 66 1.00 17.86 12.93
N LYS A 67 -0.14 18.35 12.43
CA LYS A 67 -1.44 17.69 12.61
C LYS A 67 -1.56 16.38 11.84
N ILE A 68 -0.95 16.30 10.67
CA ILE A 68 -0.94 15.07 9.87
C ILE A 68 -0.05 14.02 10.54
N THR A 69 1.13 14.38 11.02
CA THR A 69 2.04 13.46 11.71
C THR A 69 1.39 12.81 12.93
N GLN A 70 0.54 13.54 13.67
CA GLN A 70 -0.26 12.97 14.78
C GLN A 70 -1.21 11.85 14.38
N LEU A 71 -1.56 11.70 13.09
CA LEU A 71 -2.41 10.60 12.60
C LEU A 71 -1.62 9.33 12.26
N TYR A 72 -0.28 9.43 12.22
CA TYR A 72 0.62 8.32 11.92
C TYR A 72 1.34 7.78 13.17
N GLU A 73 1.19 8.45 14.32
CA GLU A 73 1.57 7.95 15.66
C GLU A 73 0.46 7.08 16.26
#